data_AF-A0A1E3APN3-F1
#
_entry.id   AF-A0A1E3APN3-F1
#
_cell.length_a   1.000
_cell.length_b   1.000
_cell.length_c   1.000
_cell.angle_alpha   90.00
_cell.angle_beta   90.00
_cell.angle_gamma   90.00
#
_symmetry.space_group_name_H-M   'P 1'
#
loop_
_entity.id
_entity.type
_entity.pdbx_description
1 polymer ?
#
loop_
_entity_poly.entity_id
_entity_poly.type
_entity_poly.pdbx_seq_one_letter_code
_entity_poly.pdbx_strand_id
1 'polypeptide(L)'
;MSKNQIRYFYYKDEEKDLHMKQENKNKGFTLVEMIVVIVIIGILLAILVPGLFKYIKKAKDQQALIECRAVVTAAQTMALELYGKNLFLPEDFTTEATRGKICTEAGVDGSIISGVLFSSSVHTEVSYLEYMTKGETKVIFDITSATPYRINDNHTESYRDKLDYVTKFYNKNYSGNVEGTYKEAREDFYNSDYATLSSKEKELWEKLNLPGTSDSYKWKPCIYVDSNNETQFYFIATGSVQGNDNTSLVMFNDNYYVWKGQGNKYTSKWLKDTLGTPFEESGYTTSDDLTDVKDQWIKVVN
;
A
#
# COMPACT_ATOMS: atom_id res chain seq x y z
N MET A 1 -23.48 -80.76 -6.54
CA MET A 1 -23.18 -81.83 -5.54
C MET A 1 -21.75 -82.26 -5.77
N SER A 2 -20.86 -82.50 -4.82
CA SER A 2 -20.82 -82.41 -3.35
C SER A 2 -19.33 -82.49 -2.96
N LYS A 3 -18.96 -81.87 -1.84
CA LYS A 3 -17.63 -81.90 -1.21
C LYS A 3 -17.15 -83.33 -0.91
N ASN A 4 -15.83 -83.54 -0.89
CA ASN A 4 -15.18 -84.14 0.29
C ASN A 4 -13.65 -83.98 0.29
N GLN A 5 -13.15 -83.37 1.37
CA GLN A 5 -11.76 -83.35 1.82
C GLN A 5 -11.45 -84.62 2.62
N ILE A 6 -10.23 -85.17 2.53
CA ILE A 6 -9.43 -85.81 3.62
C ILE A 6 -7.96 -85.88 3.11
N ARG A 7 -6.85 -85.83 3.84
CA ARG A 7 -6.32 -85.18 5.07
C ARG A 7 -4.86 -85.68 5.16
N TYR A 8 -3.94 -84.81 5.55
CA TYR A 8 -2.49 -85.04 5.63
C TYR A 8 -2.07 -86.15 6.61
N PHE A 9 -0.89 -86.77 6.36
CA PHE A 9 -0.07 -87.40 7.39
C PHE A 9 1.36 -86.83 7.36
N TYR A 10 1.80 -86.38 8.54
CA TYR A 10 3.09 -85.81 8.93
C TYR A 10 3.93 -86.89 9.63
N TYR A 11 5.26 -86.90 9.47
CA TYR A 11 6.28 -86.99 10.56
C TYR A 11 7.71 -86.93 9.93
N LYS A 12 8.59 -85.94 10.20
CA LYS A 12 9.37 -85.62 11.43
C LYS A 12 10.40 -86.73 11.72
N ASP A 13 11.71 -86.57 11.90
CA ASP A 13 12.63 -85.61 12.55
C ASP A 13 14.02 -85.79 11.84
N GLU A 14 15.04 -84.94 11.86
CA GLU A 14 15.75 -84.41 13.03
C GLU A 14 16.68 -83.25 12.60
N GLU A 15 16.53 -82.12 13.28
CA GLU A 15 17.28 -80.87 13.13
C GLU A 15 18.75 -81.03 13.57
N LYS A 16 19.70 -80.61 12.72
CA LYS A 16 20.99 -80.13 13.22
C LYS A 16 20.85 -78.63 13.44
N ASP A 17 20.65 -78.24 14.70
CA ASP A 17 20.72 -76.85 15.17
C ASP A 17 22.13 -76.28 14.96
N LEU A 18 22.40 -75.84 13.74
CA LEU A 18 23.39 -74.80 13.48
C LEU A 18 22.73 -73.48 13.86
N HIS A 19 22.82 -73.12 15.14
CA HIS A 19 22.59 -71.75 15.59
C HIS A 19 23.62 -70.82 14.91
N MET A 20 23.34 -70.44 13.66
CA MET A 20 23.98 -69.32 13.01
C MET A 20 23.40 -68.08 13.69
N LYS A 21 24.05 -67.67 14.78
CA LYS A 21 23.76 -66.42 15.48
C LYS A 21 23.98 -65.30 14.48
N GLN A 22 22.90 -64.87 13.79
CA GLN A 22 22.89 -63.64 13.03
C GLN A 22 23.11 -62.51 14.04
N GLU A 23 24.37 -62.16 14.24
CA GLU A 23 24.71 -60.87 14.82
C GLU A 23 24.19 -59.82 13.85
N ASN A 24 22.99 -59.32 14.12
CA ASN A 24 22.49 -58.09 13.52
C ASN A 24 23.50 -56.99 13.85
N LYS A 25 24.48 -56.80 12.96
CA LYS A 25 25.39 -55.65 12.94
C LYS A 25 24.57 -54.42 12.54
N ASN A 26 23.59 -54.08 13.37
CA ASN A 26 22.93 -52.80 13.36
C ASN A 26 23.98 -51.79 13.82
N LYS A 27 24.82 -51.36 12.88
CA LYS A 27 25.67 -50.19 13.03
C LYS A 27 24.71 -49.00 13.12
N GLY A 28 24.22 -48.74 14.32
CA GLY A 28 23.44 -47.55 14.63
C GLY A 28 24.30 -46.33 14.31
N PHE A 29 23.68 -45.34 13.67
CA PHE A 29 24.29 -44.06 13.39
C PHE A 29 24.81 -43.46 14.71
N THR A 30 26.05 -42.98 14.74
CA THR A 30 26.61 -42.43 15.97
C THR A 30 26.07 -41.02 16.22
N LEU A 31 25.91 -40.62 17.49
CA LEU A 31 25.47 -39.27 17.84
C LEU A 31 26.41 -38.19 17.27
N VAL A 32 27.71 -38.51 17.19
CA VAL A 32 28.73 -37.61 16.62
C VAL A 32 28.48 -37.36 15.14
N GLU A 33 28.15 -38.39 14.36
CA GLU A 33 27.84 -38.21 12.93
C GLU A 33 26.61 -37.32 12.72
N MET A 34 25.60 -37.41 13.58
CA MET A 34 24.42 -36.52 13.50
C MET A 34 24.75 -35.07 13.87
N ILE A 35 25.61 -34.84 14.87
CA ILE A 35 26.01 -33.49 15.26
C ILE A 35 26.78 -32.81 14.12
N VAL A 36 27.71 -33.51 13.46
CA VAL A 36 28.46 -32.95 12.33
C VAL A 36 27.52 -32.56 11.19
N VAL A 37 26.54 -33.40 10.86
CA VAL A 37 25.55 -33.10 9.81
C VAL A 37 24.71 -31.87 10.15
N ILE A 38 24.21 -31.76 11.39
CA ILE A 38 23.43 -30.60 11.83
C ILE A 38 24.27 -29.32 11.78
N VAL A 39 25.55 -29.38 12.17
CA VAL A 39 26.47 -28.23 12.10
C VAL A 39 26.67 -27.78 10.64
N ILE A 40 26.90 -28.71 9.72
CA ILE A 40 27.08 -28.37 8.29
C ILE A 40 25.78 -27.77 7.72
N ILE A 41 24.62 -28.37 8.00
CA ILE A 41 23.31 -27.83 7.57
C ILE A 41 23.08 -26.44 8.16
N GLY A 42 23.45 -26.22 9.43
CA GLY A 42 23.33 -24.93 10.10
C GLY A 42 24.15 -23.83 9.42
N ILE A 43 25.40 -24.13 9.05
CA ILE A 43 26.27 -23.17 8.33
C ILE A 43 25.69 -22.83 6.95
N LEU A 44 25.20 -23.83 6.20
CA LEU A 44 24.61 -23.61 4.88
C LEU A 44 23.33 -22.77 4.95
N LEU A 45 22.46 -23.05 5.92
CA LEU A 45 21.23 -22.28 6.13
C LEU A 45 21.52 -20.83 6.52
N ALA A 46 22.53 -20.58 7.35
CA ALA A 46 22.90 -19.23 7.78
C ALA A 46 23.28 -18.31 6.61
N ILE A 47 23.92 -18.85 5.56
CA ILE A 47 24.30 -18.09 4.36
C ILE A 47 23.13 -17.97 3.38
N LEU A 48 22.34 -19.02 3.22
CA LEU A 48 21.32 -19.12 2.18
C LEU A 48 20.03 -18.34 2.51
N VAL A 49 19.58 -18.38 3.76
CA VAL A 49 18.29 -17.82 4.18
C VAL A 49 18.16 -16.30 3.94
N PRO A 50 19.16 -15.45 4.27
CA PRO A 50 19.05 -14.00 4.04
C PRO A 50 18.91 -13.63 2.56
N GLY A 51 19.63 -14.34 1.68
CA GLY A 51 19.54 -14.12 0.23
C GLY A 51 18.16 -14.51 -0.33
N LEU A 52 17.59 -15.61 0.17
CA LEU A 52 16.30 -16.13 -0.28
C LEU A 52 15.14 -15.16 0.01
N PHE A 53 15.12 -14.51 1.18
CA PHE A 53 14.06 -13.56 1.53
C PHE A 53 13.91 -12.41 0.53
N LYS A 54 15.02 -11.90 -0.02
CA LYS A 54 15.00 -10.84 -1.05
C LYS A 54 14.31 -11.32 -2.34
N TYR A 55 14.61 -12.54 -2.78
CA TYR A 55 13.99 -13.10 -3.99
C TYR A 55 12.51 -13.39 -3.77
N ILE A 56 12.13 -13.89 -2.58
CA ILE A 56 10.72 -14.10 -2.22
C ILE A 56 9.98 -12.76 -2.23
N LYS A 57 10.52 -11.70 -1.61
CA LYS A 57 9.88 -10.37 -1.65
C LYS A 57 9.73 -9.89 -3.09
N LYS A 58 10.78 -9.95 -3.90
CA LYS A 58 10.72 -9.54 -5.31
C LYS A 58 9.67 -10.33 -6.10
N ALA A 59 9.53 -11.63 -5.85
CA ALA A 59 8.51 -12.45 -6.51
C ALA A 59 7.09 -12.06 -6.07
N LYS A 60 6.88 -11.81 -4.77
CA LYS A 60 5.60 -11.30 -4.23
C LYS A 60 5.25 -9.94 -4.82
N ASP A 61 6.22 -9.03 -4.87
CA ASP A 61 6.09 -7.70 -5.46
C ASP A 61 5.68 -7.78 -6.94
N GLN A 62 6.34 -8.65 -7.71
CA GLN A 62 6.00 -8.87 -9.12
C GLN A 62 4.61 -9.47 -9.30
N GLN A 63 4.25 -10.46 -8.46
CA GLN A 63 2.93 -11.07 -8.47
C GLN A 63 1.84 -10.03 -8.18
N ALA A 64 2.05 -9.17 -7.18
CA ALA A 64 1.14 -8.10 -6.82
C ALA A 64 0.89 -7.13 -8.00
N LEU A 65 1.95 -6.75 -8.71
CA LEU A 65 1.85 -5.89 -9.90
C LEU A 65 1.06 -6.55 -11.04
N ILE A 66 1.22 -7.86 -11.23
CA ILE A 66 0.47 -8.62 -12.24
C ILE A 66 -1.02 -8.68 -11.89
N GLU A 67 -1.35 -9.00 -10.63
CA GLU A 67 -2.72 -9.02 -10.15
C GLU A 67 -3.39 -7.64 -10.31
N CYS A 68 -2.71 -6.56 -9.91
CA CYS A 68 -3.23 -5.20 -10.07
C CYS A 68 -3.50 -4.85 -11.54
N ARG A 69 -2.63 -5.27 -12.48
CA ARG A 69 -2.86 -5.06 -13.92
C ARG A 69 -4.09 -5.80 -14.43
N ALA A 70 -4.29 -7.04 -13.97
CA ALA A 70 -5.46 -7.82 -14.31
C ALA A 70 -6.74 -7.12 -13.81
N VAL A 71 -6.69 -6.58 -12.59
CA VAL A 71 -7.80 -5.81 -11.99
C VAL A 71 -8.10 -4.52 -12.76
N VAL A 72 -7.08 -3.73 -13.12
CA VAL A 72 -7.26 -2.52 -13.95
C VAL A 72 -7.91 -2.89 -15.28
N THR A 73 -7.41 -3.95 -15.93
CA THR A 73 -7.95 -4.43 -17.21
C THR A 73 -9.41 -4.84 -17.08
N ALA A 74 -9.76 -5.64 -16.07
CA ALA A 74 -11.13 -6.07 -15.82
C ALA A 74 -12.07 -4.89 -15.54
N ALA A 75 -11.65 -3.93 -14.71
CA ALA A 75 -12.42 -2.72 -14.43
C ALA A 75 -12.69 -1.92 -15.71
N GLN A 76 -11.67 -1.77 -16.56
CA GLN A 76 -11.79 -1.05 -17.82
C GLN A 76 -12.68 -1.78 -18.83
N THR A 77 -12.58 -3.12 -18.91
CA THR A 77 -13.48 -3.93 -19.73
C THR A 77 -14.93 -3.79 -19.28
N MET A 78 -15.20 -3.91 -17.98
CA MET A 78 -16.55 -3.72 -17.43
C MET A 78 -17.10 -2.33 -17.72
N ALA A 79 -16.27 -1.28 -17.57
CA ALA A 79 -16.65 0.09 -17.90
C ALA A 79 -17.00 0.25 -19.39
N LEU A 80 -16.20 -0.32 -20.29
CA LEU A 80 -16.45 -0.30 -21.72
C LEU A 80 -17.74 -1.05 -22.10
N GLU A 81 -18.01 -2.19 -21.47
CA GLU A 81 -19.25 -2.94 -21.71
C GLU A 81 -20.50 -2.17 -21.29
N LEU A 82 -20.46 -1.52 -20.12
CA LEU A 82 -21.55 -0.67 -19.64
C LEU A 82 -21.73 0.56 -20.52
N TYR A 83 -20.63 1.14 -20.99
CA TYR A 83 -20.64 2.30 -21.88
C TYR A 83 -21.32 1.95 -23.21
N GLY A 84 -20.98 0.80 -23.80
CA GLY A 84 -21.65 0.28 -25.01
C GLY A 84 -23.17 0.04 -24.84
N LYS A 85 -23.64 -0.11 -23.59
CA LYS A 85 -25.06 -0.27 -23.24
C LYS A 85 -25.74 1.05 -22.84
N ASN A 86 -25.04 2.18 -22.84
CA ASN A 86 -25.48 3.46 -22.26
C ASN A 86 -25.87 3.37 -20.78
N LEU A 87 -25.20 2.51 -20.01
CA LEU A 87 -25.43 2.28 -18.59
C LEU A 87 -24.20 2.60 -17.73
N PHE A 88 -23.18 3.25 -18.31
CA PHE A 88 -21.97 3.56 -17.58
C PHE A 88 -22.15 4.78 -16.68
N LEU A 89 -21.97 4.56 -15.37
CA LEU A 89 -21.90 5.58 -14.34
C LEU A 89 -20.62 5.32 -13.51
N PRO A 90 -19.66 6.27 -13.46
CA PRO A 90 -18.43 6.11 -12.67
C PRO A 90 -18.68 5.79 -11.20
N GLU A 91 -19.77 6.32 -10.64
CA GLU A 91 -20.13 6.19 -9.23
C GLU A 91 -20.40 4.72 -8.84
N ASP A 92 -20.88 3.89 -9.78
CA ASP A 92 -21.18 2.47 -9.52
C ASP A 92 -19.93 1.64 -9.20
N PHE A 93 -18.75 2.12 -9.63
CA PHE A 93 -17.46 1.49 -9.38
C PHE A 93 -16.85 1.84 -8.01
N THR A 94 -17.54 2.68 -7.23
CA THR A 94 -17.15 3.03 -5.86
C THR A 94 -17.68 2.03 -4.83
N THR A 95 -18.62 1.15 -5.20
CA THR A 95 -19.27 0.21 -4.28
C THR A 95 -18.44 -1.07 -4.06
N GLU A 96 -18.52 -1.65 -2.87
CA GLU A 96 -17.80 -2.90 -2.55
C GLU A 96 -18.26 -4.07 -3.43
N ALA A 97 -19.56 -4.13 -3.74
CA ALA A 97 -20.12 -5.17 -4.60
C ALA A 97 -19.52 -5.14 -6.01
N THR A 98 -19.42 -3.96 -6.63
CA THR A 98 -18.82 -3.82 -7.97
C THR A 98 -17.32 -4.14 -7.94
N ARG A 99 -16.60 -3.65 -6.92
CA ARG A 99 -15.17 -3.97 -6.74
C ARG A 99 -14.92 -5.47 -6.59
N GLY A 100 -15.79 -6.18 -5.87
CA GLY A 100 -15.71 -7.64 -5.74
C GLY A 100 -15.93 -8.37 -7.06
N LYS A 101 -16.87 -7.91 -7.90
CA LYS A 101 -17.07 -8.47 -9.25
C LYS A 101 -15.85 -8.28 -10.13
N ILE A 102 -15.24 -7.09 -10.11
CA ILE A 102 -14.01 -6.80 -10.86
C ILE A 102 -12.88 -7.75 -10.44
N CYS A 103 -12.69 -7.99 -9.13
CA CYS A 103 -11.68 -8.94 -8.66
C CYS A 103 -11.97 -10.38 -9.13
N THR A 104 -13.24 -10.77 -9.12
CA THR A 104 -13.68 -12.08 -9.61
C THR A 104 -13.41 -12.24 -11.10
N GLU A 105 -13.73 -11.22 -11.92
CA GLU A 105 -13.46 -11.21 -13.36
C GLU A 105 -11.96 -11.20 -13.68
N ALA A 106 -11.17 -10.49 -12.87
CA ALA A 106 -9.72 -10.51 -12.97
C ALA A 106 -9.09 -11.86 -12.54
N GLY A 107 -9.87 -12.74 -11.91
CA GLY A 107 -9.40 -14.04 -11.42
C GLY A 107 -8.39 -13.92 -10.27
N VAL A 108 -8.57 -12.92 -9.40
CA VAL A 108 -7.65 -12.65 -8.29
C VAL A 108 -8.33 -12.82 -6.93
N ASP A 109 -7.55 -13.25 -5.93
CA ASP A 109 -8.04 -13.48 -4.55
C ASP A 109 -7.96 -12.22 -3.66
N GLY A 110 -7.30 -11.16 -4.12
CA GLY A 110 -7.19 -9.90 -3.39
C GLY A 110 -8.42 -9.00 -3.52
N SER A 111 -8.30 -7.74 -3.07
CA SER A 111 -9.42 -6.80 -3.02
C SER A 111 -9.01 -5.38 -3.43
N ILE A 112 -9.91 -4.67 -4.09
CA ILE A 112 -9.77 -3.23 -4.35
C ILE A 112 -10.18 -2.45 -3.08
N ILE A 113 -9.25 -1.65 -2.54
CA ILE A 113 -9.37 -0.95 -1.25
C ILE A 113 -10.13 0.37 -1.41
N SER A 114 -9.82 1.12 -2.47
CA SER A 114 -10.48 2.38 -2.83
C SER A 114 -11.45 2.18 -4.00
N GLY A 115 -12.41 3.10 -4.20
CA GLY A 115 -13.18 3.12 -5.46
C GLY A 115 -12.28 3.15 -6.71
N VAL A 116 -12.77 2.61 -7.82
CA VAL A 116 -12.10 2.76 -9.13
C VAL A 116 -12.51 4.11 -9.72
N LEU A 117 -11.52 4.92 -10.10
CA LEU A 117 -11.76 6.23 -10.70
C LEU A 117 -11.46 6.20 -12.19
N PHE A 118 -12.13 7.08 -12.92
CA PHE A 118 -12.02 7.20 -14.36
C PHE A 118 -11.48 8.57 -14.77
N SER A 119 -10.91 8.64 -15.97
CA SER A 119 -10.41 9.86 -16.58
C SER A 119 -11.58 10.75 -17.01
N SER A 120 -11.53 12.03 -16.67
CA SER A 120 -12.53 13.01 -17.14
C SER A 120 -12.44 13.25 -18.65
N SER A 121 -11.29 12.98 -19.28
CA SER A 121 -11.10 13.13 -20.73
C SER A 121 -11.59 11.92 -21.51
N VAL A 122 -11.47 10.72 -20.94
CA VAL A 122 -11.93 9.46 -21.52
C VAL A 122 -12.71 8.71 -20.45
N HIS A 123 -14.03 8.87 -20.46
CA HIS A 123 -14.93 8.46 -19.37
C HIS A 123 -14.79 6.98 -18.95
N THR A 124 -14.30 6.10 -19.82
CA THR A 124 -14.12 4.66 -19.54
C THR A 124 -12.68 4.25 -19.26
N GLU A 125 -11.72 5.18 -19.34
CA GLU A 125 -10.32 4.91 -19.01
C GLU A 125 -10.14 5.00 -17.50
N VAL A 126 -9.69 3.90 -16.89
CA VAL A 126 -9.38 3.88 -15.48
C VAL A 126 -8.20 4.83 -15.24
N SER A 127 -8.39 5.81 -14.35
CA SER A 127 -7.35 6.77 -13.99
C SER A 127 -6.64 6.39 -12.70
N TYR A 128 -7.34 5.72 -11.78
CA TYR A 128 -6.81 5.40 -10.47
C TYR A 128 -7.51 4.20 -9.81
N LEU A 129 -6.74 3.30 -9.18
CA LEU A 129 -7.27 2.33 -8.21
C LEU A 129 -6.19 1.86 -7.23
N GLU A 130 -6.62 1.35 -6.08
CA GLU A 130 -5.75 0.69 -5.10
C GLU A 130 -6.16 -0.75 -4.88
N TYR A 131 -5.19 -1.66 -5.04
CA TYR A 131 -5.38 -3.08 -4.92
C TYR A 131 -4.55 -3.65 -3.76
N MET A 132 -5.14 -4.53 -2.95
CA MET A 132 -4.44 -5.32 -1.93
C MET A 132 -4.44 -6.78 -2.35
N THR A 133 -3.25 -7.38 -2.44
CA THR A 133 -3.14 -8.84 -2.60
C THR A 133 -3.56 -9.55 -1.32
N LYS A 134 -3.87 -10.85 -1.41
CA LYS A 134 -4.06 -11.71 -0.23
C LYS A 134 -2.83 -11.77 0.68
N GLY A 135 -1.64 -11.52 0.12
CA GLY A 135 -0.38 -11.43 0.86
C GLY A 135 -0.11 -10.05 1.46
N GLU A 136 -1.14 -9.20 1.57
CA GLU A 136 -1.11 -7.85 2.16
C GLU A 136 -0.17 -6.87 1.44
N THR A 137 0.18 -7.16 0.18
CA THR A 137 0.96 -6.23 -0.64
C THR A 137 0.01 -5.25 -1.32
N LYS A 138 0.14 -3.96 -1.02
CA LYS A 138 -0.65 -2.91 -1.65
C LYS A 138 -0.01 -2.42 -2.94
N VAL A 139 -0.79 -2.32 -4.00
CA VAL A 139 -0.40 -1.76 -5.30
C VAL A 139 -1.34 -0.61 -5.64
N ILE A 140 -0.77 0.50 -6.09
CA ILE A 140 -1.51 1.66 -6.56
C ILE A 140 -1.31 1.76 -8.05
N PHE A 141 -2.44 1.89 -8.76
CA PHE A 141 -2.48 2.27 -10.16
C PHE A 141 -2.90 3.74 -10.28
N ASP A 142 -2.14 4.53 -11.03
CA ASP A 142 -2.36 5.96 -11.22
C ASP A 142 -1.82 6.39 -12.59
N ILE A 143 -2.73 6.67 -13.53
CA ILE A 143 -2.36 6.98 -14.93
C ILE A 143 -1.58 8.30 -15.05
N THR A 144 -1.67 9.19 -14.06
CA THR A 144 -0.99 10.49 -14.07
C THR A 144 0.47 10.39 -13.64
N SER A 145 0.86 9.25 -13.06
CA SER A 145 2.21 9.00 -12.58
C SER A 145 3.14 8.54 -13.70
N ALA A 146 4.40 8.97 -13.67
CA ALA A 146 5.44 8.47 -14.57
C ALA A 146 5.66 6.95 -14.46
N THR A 147 5.36 6.38 -13.28
CA THR A 147 5.31 4.93 -13.05
C THR A 147 3.89 4.55 -12.63
N PRO A 148 3.00 4.18 -13.57
CA PRO A 148 1.58 4.02 -13.28
C PRO A 148 1.27 2.95 -12.25
N TYR A 149 2.14 1.95 -12.07
CA TYR A 149 2.00 0.91 -11.06
C TYR A 149 3.11 1.04 -10.02
N ARG A 150 2.72 1.20 -8.76
CA ARG A 150 3.65 1.34 -7.63
C ARG A 150 3.23 0.47 -6.45
N ILE A 151 4.18 -0.23 -5.85
CA ILE A 151 3.96 -0.97 -4.61
C ILE A 151 4.08 0.01 -3.44
N ASN A 152 3.10 -0.02 -2.56
CA ASN A 152 3.09 0.73 -1.31
C ASN A 152 3.35 -0.26 -0.16
N ASP A 153 4.62 -0.51 0.11
CA ASP A 153 5.09 -1.51 1.09
C ASP A 153 4.73 -1.16 2.55
N ASN A 154 4.27 0.06 2.84
CA ASN A 154 4.16 0.57 4.21
C ASN A 154 2.72 0.89 4.67
N HIS A 155 1.67 0.60 3.89
CA HIS A 155 0.27 0.95 4.22
C HIS A 155 0.01 2.44 4.60
N THR A 156 1.02 3.32 4.48
CA THR A 156 1.05 4.68 5.04
C THR A 156 1.67 5.70 4.08
N GLU A 157 2.13 5.29 2.88
CA GLU A 157 2.81 6.20 1.95
C GLU A 157 1.87 6.96 1.00
N SER A 158 0.64 6.50 0.78
CA SER A 158 -0.26 7.18 -0.16
C SER A 158 -1.05 8.29 0.50
N TYR A 159 -1.17 9.42 -0.20
CA TYR A 159 -2.13 10.48 0.14
C TYR A 159 -3.54 9.91 0.34
N ARG A 160 -3.95 8.91 -0.45
CA ARG A 160 -5.30 8.34 -0.37
C ARG A 160 -5.53 7.44 0.83
N ASP A 161 -4.52 6.72 1.29
CA ASP A 161 -4.60 6.01 2.59
C ASP A 161 -4.87 6.99 3.72
N LYS A 162 -4.10 8.09 3.73
CA LYS A 162 -4.22 9.14 4.74
C LYS A 162 -5.59 9.82 4.65
N LEU A 163 -6.05 10.10 3.43
CA LEU A 163 -7.36 10.69 3.14
C LEU A 163 -8.50 9.76 3.57
N ASP A 164 -8.44 8.49 3.19
CA ASP A 164 -9.47 7.49 3.52
C ASP A 164 -9.61 7.32 5.04
N TYR A 165 -8.49 7.25 5.78
CA TYR A 165 -8.50 7.21 7.24
C TYR A 165 -9.27 8.39 7.83
N VAL A 166 -8.86 9.63 7.50
CA VAL A 166 -9.43 10.83 8.10
C VAL A 166 -10.88 11.03 7.67
N THR A 167 -11.22 10.76 6.39
CA THR A 167 -12.57 10.91 5.86
C THR A 167 -13.52 9.86 6.45
N LYS A 168 -13.10 8.61 6.63
CA LYS A 168 -13.91 7.57 7.31
C LYS A 168 -14.22 7.96 8.74
N PHE A 169 -13.21 8.41 9.49
CA PHE A 169 -13.43 8.88 10.86
C PHE A 169 -14.40 10.07 10.88
N TYR A 170 -14.16 11.07 10.04
CA TYR A 170 -14.99 12.27 9.96
C TYR A 170 -16.45 11.93 9.64
N ASN A 171 -16.71 11.15 8.59
CA ASN A 171 -18.06 10.80 8.17
C ASN A 171 -18.79 9.95 9.22
N LYS A 172 -18.09 9.04 9.89
CA LYS A 172 -18.68 8.19 10.94
C LYS A 172 -19.13 9.01 12.15
N ASN A 173 -18.39 10.06 12.51
CA ASN A 173 -18.66 10.88 13.68
C ASN A 173 -19.39 12.20 13.36
N TYR A 174 -19.73 12.43 12.09
CA TYR A 174 -20.36 13.66 11.66
C TYR A 174 -21.76 13.83 12.29
N SER A 175 -21.90 14.88 13.08
CA SER A 175 -23.11 15.22 13.83
C SER A 175 -23.72 16.57 13.43
N GLY A 176 -23.31 17.13 12.29
CA GLY A 176 -23.69 18.47 11.83
C GLY A 176 -22.74 19.59 12.28
N ASN A 177 -21.80 19.30 13.19
CA ASN A 177 -20.74 20.22 13.59
C ASN A 177 -19.43 19.91 12.84
N VAL A 178 -19.20 20.60 11.72
CA VAL A 178 -18.01 20.42 10.87
C VAL A 178 -16.72 20.63 11.66
N GLU A 179 -16.60 21.76 12.36
CA GLU A 179 -15.36 22.14 13.06
C GLU A 179 -15.04 21.19 14.22
N GLY A 180 -16.04 20.79 15.00
CA GLY A 180 -15.88 19.83 16.08
C GLY A 180 -15.46 18.45 15.57
N THR A 181 -16.19 17.92 14.59
CA THR A 181 -15.90 16.60 14.00
C THR A 181 -14.51 16.57 13.35
N TYR A 182 -14.12 17.65 12.67
CA TYR A 182 -12.78 17.78 12.10
C TYR A 182 -11.69 17.76 13.17
N LYS A 183 -11.86 18.49 14.29
CA LYS A 183 -10.86 18.53 15.36
C LYS A 183 -10.61 17.14 15.95
N GLU A 184 -11.67 16.36 16.15
CA GLU A 184 -11.58 14.97 16.61
C GLU A 184 -10.88 14.08 15.57
N ALA A 185 -11.29 14.14 14.30
CA ALA A 185 -10.68 13.36 13.23
C ALA A 185 -9.20 13.67 13.05
N ARG A 186 -8.81 14.94 13.20
CA ARG A 186 -7.42 15.41 13.13
C ARG A 186 -6.59 14.85 14.27
N GLU A 187 -7.09 14.93 15.50
CA GLU A 187 -6.36 14.43 16.67
C GLU A 187 -6.18 12.91 16.61
N ASP A 188 -7.21 12.19 16.19
CA ASP A 188 -7.13 10.74 15.98
C ASP A 188 -6.09 10.39 14.89
N PHE A 189 -6.17 11.03 13.73
CA PHE A 189 -5.22 10.83 12.63
C PHE A 189 -3.78 11.15 13.06
N TYR A 190 -3.52 12.31 13.67
CA TYR A 190 -2.16 12.77 14.00
C TYR A 190 -1.44 11.85 15.00
N ASN A 191 -2.21 11.15 15.83
CA ASN A 191 -1.71 10.17 16.79
C ASN A 191 -1.60 8.75 16.22
N SER A 192 -2.11 8.52 15.00
CA SER A 192 -1.98 7.25 14.29
C SER A 192 -0.64 7.13 13.54
N ASP A 193 -0.31 5.90 13.11
CA ASP A 193 0.86 5.63 12.28
C ASP A 193 0.78 6.31 10.90
N TYR A 194 -0.44 6.58 10.39
CA TYR A 194 -0.67 7.25 9.10
C TYR A 194 -0.14 8.69 9.06
N ALA A 195 0.00 9.34 10.22
CA ALA A 195 0.54 10.69 10.30
C ALA A 195 2.07 10.74 10.16
N THR A 196 2.77 9.61 10.26
CA THR A 196 4.23 9.62 10.23
C THR A 196 4.76 9.94 8.83
N LEU A 197 5.78 10.81 8.75
CA LEU A 197 6.48 11.06 7.49
C LEU A 197 7.30 9.82 7.09
N SER A 198 7.06 9.33 5.87
CA SER A 198 7.78 8.23 5.24
C SER A 198 9.24 8.60 4.96
N SER A 199 10.09 7.59 4.76
CA SER A 199 11.50 7.81 4.41
C SER A 199 11.69 8.66 3.16
N LYS A 200 10.81 8.53 2.15
CA LYS A 200 10.84 9.34 0.92
C LYS A 200 10.49 10.80 1.17
N GLU A 201 9.51 11.07 2.01
CA GLU A 201 9.11 12.43 2.39
C GLU A 201 10.25 13.11 3.19
N LYS A 202 10.95 12.35 4.05
CA LYS A 202 12.14 12.84 4.75
C LYS A 202 13.32 13.12 3.82
N GLU A 203 13.59 12.23 2.85
CA GLU A 203 14.63 12.45 1.83
C GLU A 203 14.33 13.68 0.97
N LEU A 204 13.06 13.87 0.57
CA LEU A 204 12.62 15.07 -0.15
C LEU A 204 12.89 16.34 0.67
N TRP A 205 12.59 16.30 1.96
CA TRP A 205 12.80 17.41 2.89
C TRP A 205 14.26 17.85 2.92
N GLU A 206 15.17 16.88 3.05
CA GLU A 206 16.62 17.10 3.08
C GLU A 206 17.13 17.61 1.73
N LYS A 207 16.70 16.98 0.63
CA LYS A 207 17.10 17.35 -0.74
C LYS A 207 16.72 18.80 -1.09
N LEU A 208 15.55 19.25 -0.64
CA LEU A 208 15.08 20.62 -0.86
C LEU A 208 15.53 21.60 0.23
N ASN A 209 16.22 21.12 1.27
CA ASN A 209 16.64 21.93 2.42
C ASN A 209 15.48 22.73 3.02
N LEU A 210 14.34 22.06 3.25
CA LEU A 210 13.15 22.70 3.80
C LEU A 210 13.37 23.10 5.27
N PRO A 211 12.84 24.26 5.71
CA PRO A 211 12.97 24.69 7.10
C PRO A 211 12.21 23.78 8.07
N GLY A 212 12.81 23.49 9.23
CA GLY A 212 12.27 22.59 10.25
C GLY A 212 13.05 21.28 10.34
N THR A 213 12.56 20.33 11.15
CA THR A 213 13.17 18.99 11.29
C THR A 213 12.16 17.93 10.93
N SER A 214 12.42 17.19 9.84
CA SER A 214 11.52 16.17 9.31
C SER A 214 11.24 15.02 10.31
N ASP A 215 12.13 14.78 11.27
CA ASP A 215 11.96 13.76 12.30
C ASP A 215 10.94 14.12 13.40
N SER A 216 10.73 15.40 13.66
CA SER A 216 9.74 15.85 14.65
C SER A 216 8.37 16.13 14.04
N TYR A 217 8.26 16.08 12.71
CA TYR A 217 7.06 16.46 11.98
C TYR A 217 6.22 15.25 11.63
N LYS A 218 4.91 15.48 11.59
CA LYS A 218 3.89 14.54 11.15
C LYS A 218 2.92 15.24 10.21
N TRP A 219 2.20 14.46 9.42
CA TRP A 219 1.07 14.93 8.65
C TRP A 219 -0.09 15.30 9.57
N LYS A 220 -0.54 16.54 9.45
CA LYS A 220 -1.77 17.03 10.07
C LYS A 220 -2.81 17.28 8.97
N PRO A 221 -4.00 16.65 9.05
CA PRO A 221 -5.07 16.94 8.13
C PRO A 221 -5.60 18.35 8.39
N CYS A 222 -5.96 19.04 7.33
CA CYS A 222 -6.58 20.36 7.33
C CYS A 222 -7.75 20.32 6.35
N ILE A 223 -8.75 21.19 6.57
CA ILE A 223 -9.97 21.20 5.76
C ILE A 223 -10.14 22.50 4.97
N TYR A 224 -10.74 22.38 3.80
CA TYR A 224 -11.30 23.49 3.03
C TYR A 224 -12.68 23.12 2.50
N VAL A 225 -13.45 24.12 2.08
CA VAL A 225 -14.74 23.91 1.42
C VAL A 225 -14.56 24.26 -0.05
N ASP A 226 -14.92 23.34 -0.93
CA ASP A 226 -14.82 23.55 -2.37
C ASP A 226 -16.00 24.34 -2.95
N SER A 227 -16.02 24.53 -4.27
CA SER A 227 -17.09 25.23 -4.98
C SER A 227 -18.46 24.55 -4.88
N ASN A 228 -18.49 23.26 -4.57
CA ASN A 228 -19.71 22.47 -4.40
C ASN A 228 -20.21 22.49 -2.95
N ASN A 229 -19.57 23.29 -2.08
CA ASN A 229 -19.84 23.35 -0.66
C ASN A 229 -19.57 22.03 0.08
N GLU A 230 -18.66 21.21 -0.46
CA GLU A 230 -18.22 19.96 0.15
C GLU A 230 -16.93 20.18 0.96
N THR A 231 -16.83 19.47 2.09
CA THR A 231 -15.62 19.52 2.93
C THR A 231 -14.56 18.61 2.33
N GLN A 232 -13.44 19.19 1.97
CA GLN A 232 -12.29 18.52 1.40
C GLN A 232 -11.10 18.57 2.38
N PHE A 233 -10.22 17.56 2.29
CA PHE A 233 -9.04 17.45 3.14
C PHE A 233 -7.74 17.64 2.35
N TYR A 234 -6.74 18.19 3.02
CA TYR A 234 -5.34 18.21 2.59
C TYR A 234 -4.45 18.00 3.81
N PHE A 235 -3.15 17.78 3.62
CA PHE A 235 -2.24 17.50 4.73
C PHE A 235 -1.08 18.49 4.74
N ILE A 236 -0.70 18.92 5.93
CA ILE A 236 0.48 19.76 6.15
C ILE A 236 1.47 19.03 7.04
N ALA A 237 2.76 19.18 6.78
CA ALA A 237 3.79 18.66 7.67
C ALA A 237 4.05 19.65 8.82
N THR A 238 3.87 19.20 10.06
CA THR A 238 3.97 20.05 11.25
C THR A 238 4.36 19.25 12.50
N GLY A 239 5.02 19.90 13.44
CA GLY A 239 5.31 19.37 14.78
C GLY A 239 4.20 19.61 15.82
N SER A 240 3.06 20.18 15.41
CA SER A 240 1.92 20.45 16.29
C SER A 240 0.63 19.84 15.75
N VAL A 241 -0.26 19.39 16.65
CA VAL A 241 -1.57 18.82 16.27
C VAL A 241 -2.70 19.86 16.30
N GLN A 242 -2.53 20.96 17.03
CA GLN A 242 -3.59 21.94 17.26
C GLN A 242 -3.26 23.31 16.68
N GLY A 243 -4.26 23.91 16.04
CA GLY A 243 -4.23 25.29 15.59
C GLY A 243 -3.52 25.50 14.27
N ASN A 244 -3.32 26.77 13.94
CA ASN A 244 -2.63 27.20 12.73
C ASN A 244 -1.14 26.90 12.84
N ASP A 245 -0.50 26.56 11.73
CA ASP A 245 0.93 26.24 11.70
C ASP A 245 1.64 26.93 10.56
N ASN A 246 2.93 27.12 10.76
CA ASN A 246 3.85 27.49 9.70
C ASN A 246 4.40 26.22 9.06
N THR A 247 4.04 25.95 7.81
CA THR A 247 4.48 24.75 7.09
C THR A 247 5.26 25.10 5.82
N SER A 248 6.26 24.28 5.51
CA SER A 248 7.01 24.32 4.25
C SER A 248 6.57 23.26 3.26
N LEU A 249 5.80 22.26 3.70
CA LEU A 249 5.40 21.10 2.91
C LEU A 249 3.91 20.80 3.08
N VAL A 250 3.23 20.70 1.95
CA VAL A 250 1.81 20.35 1.84
C VAL A 250 1.66 19.15 0.91
N MET A 251 0.73 18.26 1.23
CA MET A 251 0.33 17.16 0.38
C MET A 251 -1.16 17.29 0.04
N PHE A 252 -1.46 17.30 -1.25
CA PHE A 252 -2.80 17.50 -1.78
C PHE A 252 -2.96 16.79 -3.12
N ASN A 253 -4.07 16.06 -3.30
CA ASN A 253 -4.39 15.31 -4.51
C ASN A 253 -3.21 14.48 -5.04
N ASP A 254 -2.62 13.65 -4.17
CA ASP A 254 -1.44 12.80 -4.47
C ASP A 254 -0.15 13.56 -4.86
N ASN A 255 -0.12 14.89 -4.70
CA ASN A 255 1.04 15.72 -5.03
C ASN A 255 1.61 16.42 -3.80
N TYR A 256 2.93 16.64 -3.81
CA TYR A 256 3.62 17.47 -2.82
C TYR A 256 3.79 18.90 -3.33
N TYR A 257 3.62 19.85 -2.43
CA TYR A 257 3.78 21.27 -2.68
C TYR A 257 4.70 21.87 -1.63
N VAL A 258 5.64 22.70 -2.07
CA VAL A 258 6.59 23.39 -1.20
C VAL A 258 6.43 24.90 -1.33
N TRP A 259 6.58 25.62 -0.23
CA TRP A 259 6.47 27.07 -0.24
C TRP A 259 7.78 27.70 -0.68
N LYS A 260 7.70 28.57 -1.70
CA LYS A 260 8.84 29.34 -2.18
C LYS A 260 8.61 30.81 -1.90
N GLY A 261 9.42 31.33 -0.98
CA GLY A 261 9.37 32.73 -0.58
C GLY A 261 10.36 33.61 -1.31
N GLN A 262 10.34 34.90 -0.95
CA GLN A 262 11.27 35.92 -1.44
C GLN A 262 12.74 35.45 -1.44
N GLY A 263 13.46 35.72 -2.53
CA GLY A 263 14.86 35.32 -2.70
C GLY A 263 15.07 33.89 -3.18
N ASN A 264 14.03 33.26 -3.75
CA ASN A 264 14.11 31.96 -4.42
C ASN A 264 14.46 30.79 -3.45
N LYS A 265 14.23 30.97 -2.15
CA LYS A 265 14.48 29.97 -1.11
C LYS A 265 13.19 29.27 -0.71
N TYR A 266 13.30 27.98 -0.37
CA TYR A 266 12.21 27.28 0.30
C TYR A 266 12.09 27.79 1.73
N THR A 267 10.91 28.28 2.08
CA THR A 267 10.61 28.83 3.40
C THR A 267 9.31 28.18 3.92
N SER A 268 8.66 28.79 4.90
CA SER A 268 7.38 28.31 5.44
C SER A 268 6.29 29.37 5.25
N LYS A 269 5.05 28.93 5.09
CA LYS A 269 3.85 29.77 5.06
C LYS A 269 2.94 29.44 6.22
N TRP A 270 2.43 30.49 6.85
CA TRP A 270 1.38 30.36 7.87
C TRP A 270 0.08 29.93 7.21
N LEU A 271 -0.42 28.75 7.57
CA LEU A 271 -1.69 28.21 7.10
C LEU A 271 -2.69 28.05 8.25
N LYS A 272 -3.95 28.30 7.93
CA LYS A 272 -5.06 27.98 8.83
C LYS A 272 -5.44 26.52 8.70
N ASP A 273 -5.71 25.89 9.83
CA ASP A 273 -6.11 24.49 9.88
C ASP A 273 -7.59 24.28 9.48
N THR A 274 -8.39 25.35 9.50
CA THR A 274 -9.79 25.39 9.04
C THR A 274 -10.04 26.43 7.94
N LEU A 275 -10.79 26.03 6.91
CA LEU A 275 -11.58 26.93 6.03
C LEU A 275 -10.75 27.94 5.20
N GLY A 276 -9.62 27.51 4.64
CA GLY A 276 -8.94 28.24 3.58
C GLY A 276 -8.55 27.29 2.45
N THR A 277 -8.89 27.61 1.21
CA THR A 277 -8.36 26.87 0.05
C THR A 277 -6.83 26.92 0.11
N PRO A 278 -6.12 25.78 0.10
CA PRO A 278 -4.67 25.75 0.28
C PRO A 278 -3.88 26.45 -0.83
N PHE A 279 -4.53 26.71 -1.96
CA PHE A 279 -3.93 27.28 -3.16
C PHE A 279 -4.83 28.42 -3.64
N GLU A 280 -4.31 29.65 -3.70
CA GLU A 280 -4.70 30.49 -4.82
C GLU A 280 -4.05 29.81 -6.03
N GLU A 281 -4.83 29.33 -7.01
CA GLU A 281 -4.28 29.02 -8.33
C GLU A 281 -3.73 30.34 -8.87
N SER A 282 -2.47 30.68 -8.54
CA SER A 282 -1.80 31.77 -9.21
C SER A 282 -1.53 31.29 -10.62
N GLY A 283 -2.45 31.63 -11.51
CA GLY A 283 -2.23 31.56 -12.94
C GLY A 283 -1.00 32.37 -13.34
N TYR A 284 -0.55 32.05 -14.55
CA TYR A 284 0.37 32.77 -15.42
C TYR A 284 1.79 32.23 -15.57
N THR A 285 2.05 32.03 -16.85
CA THR A 285 3.18 31.48 -17.57
C THR A 285 4.21 32.55 -17.93
N THR A 286 5.41 32.08 -18.26
CA THR A 286 6.48 32.71 -19.04
C THR A 286 7.09 34.01 -18.51
N SER A 287 8.37 33.87 -18.12
CA SER A 287 9.45 34.87 -18.15
C SER A 287 9.02 36.35 -18.08
N ASP A 288 9.08 36.94 -16.89
CA ASP A 288 9.50 38.33 -16.72
C ASP A 288 10.04 38.51 -15.28
N ASP A 289 11.28 39.00 -15.20
CA ASP A 289 12.12 39.35 -14.04
C ASP A 289 12.15 38.43 -12.79
N LEU A 290 13.28 37.71 -12.65
CA LEU A 290 13.60 36.85 -11.50
C LEU A 290 14.11 37.61 -10.26
N THR A 291 14.06 38.94 -10.27
CA THR A 291 14.41 39.79 -9.11
C THR A 291 13.27 39.92 -8.10
N ASP A 292 12.03 39.60 -8.47
CA ASP A 292 10.82 39.68 -7.63
C ASP A 292 10.01 38.38 -7.63
N VAL A 293 10.57 37.30 -7.08
CA VAL A 293 9.84 36.02 -6.95
C VAL A 293 8.66 36.19 -5.98
N LYS A 294 7.44 36.14 -6.54
CA LYS A 294 6.17 36.13 -5.80
C LYS A 294 6.07 34.85 -4.95
N ASP A 295 5.96 35.05 -3.65
CA ASP A 295 5.53 34.10 -2.63
C ASP A 295 4.44 33.12 -3.14
N GLN A 296 4.79 31.84 -3.34
CA GLN A 296 3.84 30.86 -3.92
C GLN A 296 4.13 29.40 -3.52
N TRP A 297 3.10 28.57 -3.62
CA TRP A 297 3.21 27.11 -3.53
C TRP A 297 3.68 26.53 -4.86
N ILE A 298 4.69 25.68 -4.83
CA ILE A 298 5.24 25.02 -6.02
C ILE A 298 5.05 23.52 -5.88
N LYS A 299 4.40 22.93 -6.89
CA LYS A 299 4.30 21.49 -7.03
C LYS A 299 5.70 20.89 -7.22
N VAL A 300 6.05 19.92 -6.38
CA VAL A 300 7.25 19.11 -6.56
C VAL A 300 7.01 18.15 -7.72
N VAL A 301 7.78 18.32 -8.80
CA VAL A 301 7.81 17.37 -9.92
C VAL A 301 8.99 16.44 -9.66
N ASN A 302 8.71 15.16 -9.43
CA ASN A 302 9.73 14.12 -9.33
C ASN A 302 10.27 13.75 -10.70
#